data_AF-A0A2K3QLS6-F1
#
_entry.id   AF-A0A2K3QLS6-F1
#
_cell.length_a   1.000
_cell.length_b   1.000
_cell.length_c   1.000
_cell.angle_alpha   90.00
_cell.angle_beta   90.00
_cell.angle_gamma   90.00
#
_symmetry.space_group_name_H-M   'P 1'
#
loop_
_entity.id
_entity.type
_entity.pdbx_description
1 polymer ?
#
loop_
_entity_poly.entity_id
_entity_poly.type
_entity_poly.pdbx_seq_one_letter_code
_entity_poly.pdbx_strand_id
1 'polypeptide(L)'
;MAEAARRKPELTIRWARDSSRQDEVVRRAVEPPQKAPSYMSLQLINIRCGPGAAILPPEVTRIHMDFATKINGGHMGARFAPAPHSALLSSGPPLTSQTCNRKFWREYLPRLKYHNPSIPMIVNRHDQSQAPPTMTVYLRTSSPPTSSDSSSSAAESHAQPTSSRTNLSKAQPPGSDERVVSIDMKDKHSSDILEFFMAETRAKALQPTKEEIAEMQGLEAANKQAVVDRERVRQLRSEKKKEEDMLKRARAAGGMGEPEAV
;
A
#
# COMPACT_ATOMS: atom_id res chain seq x y z
N MET A 1 -61.48 8.10 56.77
CA MET A 1 -60.35 8.76 56.06
C MET A 1 -59.05 8.21 56.61
N ALA A 2 -58.26 7.49 55.80
CA ALA A 2 -56.78 7.43 55.88
C ALA A 2 -56.25 6.16 55.17
N GLU A 3 -56.09 6.18 53.84
CA GLU A 3 -55.25 5.19 53.16
C GLU A 3 -54.78 5.70 51.78
N ALA A 4 -53.81 6.62 51.76
CA ALA A 4 -53.21 7.06 50.48
C ALA A 4 -51.82 7.70 50.61
N ALA A 5 -50.94 7.25 51.52
CA ALA A 5 -49.64 7.94 51.73
C ALA A 5 -48.42 7.04 52.01
N ARG A 6 -48.32 5.83 51.42
CA ARG A 6 -47.16 4.94 51.66
C ARG A 6 -46.65 4.13 50.45
N ARG A 7 -46.56 4.71 49.23
CA ARG A 7 -45.94 4.01 48.08
C ARG A 7 -45.14 4.90 47.13
N LYS A 8 -44.21 5.71 47.64
CA LYS A 8 -43.35 6.57 46.78
C LYS A 8 -41.83 6.60 47.01
N PRO A 9 -41.17 5.75 47.84
CA PRO A 9 -39.70 5.75 47.87
C PRO A 9 -39.01 4.69 46.98
N GLU A 10 -39.65 3.56 46.62
CA GLU A 10 -38.96 2.46 45.92
C GLU A 10 -38.77 2.66 44.39
N LEU A 11 -39.70 3.35 43.72
CA LEU A 11 -39.64 3.54 42.26
C LEU A 11 -38.51 4.49 41.84
N THR A 12 -38.21 5.49 42.67
CA THR A 12 -37.17 6.50 42.41
C THR A 12 -35.76 5.90 42.52
N ILE A 13 -35.55 4.95 43.45
CA ILE A 13 -34.25 4.29 43.65
C ILE A 13 -33.93 3.32 42.51
N ARG A 14 -34.96 2.63 41.97
CA ARG A 14 -34.80 1.74 40.81
C ARG A 14 -34.42 2.49 39.53
N TRP A 15 -35.05 3.64 39.27
CA TRP A 15 -34.73 4.49 38.11
C TRP A 15 -33.30 5.06 38.17
N ALA A 16 -32.85 5.51 39.35
CA ALA A 16 -31.49 6.04 39.51
C ALA A 16 -30.40 4.98 39.28
N ARG A 17 -30.63 3.72 39.70
CA ARG A 17 -29.68 2.62 39.53
C ARG A 17 -29.60 2.13 38.07
N ASP A 18 -30.70 2.19 37.32
CA ASP A 18 -30.73 1.81 35.90
C ASP A 18 -30.11 2.89 35.01
N SER A 19 -30.38 4.17 35.31
CA SER A 19 -29.77 5.30 34.61
C SER A 19 -28.25 5.35 34.80
N SER A 20 -27.76 5.05 36.01
CA SER A 20 -26.30 4.99 36.28
C SER A 20 -25.63 3.79 35.59
N ARG A 21 -26.36 2.68 35.37
CA ARG A 21 -25.86 1.53 34.60
C ARG A 21 -25.81 1.84 33.11
N GLN A 22 -26.79 2.57 32.57
CA GLN A 22 -26.78 3.02 31.18
C GLN A 22 -25.66 4.04 30.95
N ASP A 23 -25.47 4.99 31.86
CA ASP A 23 -24.35 5.95 31.78
C ASP A 23 -22.98 5.27 31.90
N GLU A 24 -22.85 4.21 32.71
CA GLU A 24 -21.61 3.45 32.83
C GLU A 24 -21.33 2.59 31.58
N VAL A 25 -22.36 2.01 30.94
CA VAL A 25 -22.23 1.29 29.66
C VAL A 25 -21.86 2.24 28.52
N VAL A 26 -22.43 3.46 28.49
CA VAL A 26 -22.10 4.49 27.50
C VAL A 26 -20.68 5.04 27.72
N ARG A 27 -20.25 5.23 28.98
CA ARG A 27 -18.88 5.66 29.31
C ARG A 27 -17.82 4.59 29.03
N ARG A 28 -18.18 3.30 29.09
CA ARG A 28 -17.25 2.18 28.84
C ARG A 28 -17.04 1.88 27.35
N ALA A 29 -17.86 2.47 26.46
CA ALA A 29 -17.77 2.28 25.01
C ALA A 29 -16.98 3.36 24.26
N VAL A 30 -16.52 4.41 24.95
CA VAL A 30 -15.60 5.38 24.35
C VAL A 30 -14.19 5.00 24.77
N GLU A 31 -13.63 3.98 24.11
CA GLU A 31 -12.18 3.80 24.12
C GLU A 31 -11.54 5.14 23.74
N PRO A 32 -10.50 5.60 24.46
CA PRO A 32 -9.78 6.81 24.10
C PRO A 32 -9.35 6.69 22.64
N PRO A 33 -9.32 7.79 21.85
CA PRO A 33 -8.94 7.73 20.46
C PRO A 33 -7.57 7.08 20.37
N GLN A 34 -7.56 5.81 19.92
CA GLN A 34 -6.35 5.06 19.62
C GLN A 34 -5.51 5.99 18.74
N LYS A 35 -4.34 6.40 19.24
CA LYS A 35 -3.49 7.40 18.61
C LYS A 35 -3.38 7.07 17.13
N ALA A 36 -3.86 7.97 16.26
CA ALA A 36 -3.91 7.72 14.83
C ALA A 36 -2.53 7.22 14.39
N PRO A 37 -2.47 6.07 13.70
CA PRO A 37 -1.19 5.48 13.38
C PRO A 37 -0.41 6.44 12.51
N SER A 38 0.87 6.57 12.84
CA SER A 38 1.77 7.38 12.04
C SER A 38 1.82 6.84 10.62
N TYR A 39 1.97 7.72 9.64
CA TYR A 39 2.21 7.31 8.26
C TYR A 39 3.38 6.31 8.12
N MET A 40 4.38 6.42 9.01
CA MET A 40 5.55 5.54 9.01
C MET A 40 5.23 4.11 9.43
N SER A 41 4.33 3.88 10.39
CA SER A 41 3.95 2.52 10.81
C SER A 41 3.21 1.78 9.69
N LEU A 42 2.32 2.46 8.97
CA LEU A 42 1.66 1.93 7.77
C LEU A 42 2.65 1.51 6.68
N GLN A 43 3.71 2.28 6.46
CA GLN A 43 4.71 1.94 5.46
C GLN A 43 5.58 0.75 5.89
N LEU A 44 5.97 0.71 7.17
CA LEU A 44 6.81 -0.35 7.71
C LEU A 44 6.10 -1.70 7.74
N ILE A 45 4.84 -1.76 8.21
CA ILE A 45 4.08 -3.02 8.21
C ILE A 45 3.93 -3.57 6.79
N ASN A 46 3.73 -2.67 5.81
CA ASN A 46 3.59 -3.04 4.41
C ASN A 46 4.88 -3.58 3.80
N ILE A 47 6.05 -3.15 4.28
CA ILE A 47 7.36 -3.70 3.87
C ILE A 47 7.59 -5.08 4.51
N ARG A 48 7.19 -5.25 5.79
CA ARG A 48 7.40 -6.48 6.55
C ARG A 48 6.54 -7.64 6.08
N CYS A 49 5.22 -7.42 5.99
CA CYS A 49 4.25 -8.49 5.78
C CYS A 49 3.27 -8.21 4.63
N GLY A 50 3.57 -7.22 3.79
CA GLY A 50 2.77 -6.96 2.59
C GLY A 50 2.94 -8.07 1.54
N PRO A 51 2.03 -8.14 0.55
CA PRO A 51 2.06 -9.17 -0.50
C PRO A 51 3.41 -9.18 -1.23
N GLY A 52 3.97 -10.35 -1.52
CA GLY A 52 5.29 -10.48 -2.16
C GLY A 52 6.49 -10.27 -1.24
N ALA A 53 6.28 -10.11 0.08
CA ALA A 53 7.33 -10.36 1.06
C ALA A 53 7.70 -11.86 1.02
N ALA A 54 8.97 -12.16 0.75
CA ALA A 54 9.44 -13.53 0.60
C ALA A 54 10.92 -13.65 0.98
N ILE A 55 11.30 -14.85 1.41
CA ILE A 55 12.70 -15.25 1.61
C ILE A 55 13.17 -15.93 0.33
N LEU A 56 14.24 -15.39 -0.25
CA LEU A 56 14.88 -15.93 -1.44
C LEU A 56 15.81 -17.09 -1.04
N PRO A 57 15.90 -18.17 -1.84
CA PRO A 57 16.89 -19.20 -1.56
C PRO A 57 18.31 -18.68 -1.74
N PRO A 58 19.31 -19.32 -1.10
CA PRO A 58 20.71 -18.90 -1.19
C PRO A 58 21.31 -19.03 -2.60
N GLU A 59 20.62 -19.70 -3.52
CA GLU A 59 20.99 -19.77 -4.94
C GLU A 59 20.91 -18.40 -5.62
N VAL A 60 20.06 -17.48 -5.16
CA VAL A 60 19.91 -16.15 -5.77
C VAL A 60 21.08 -15.26 -5.35
N THR A 61 21.92 -14.88 -6.31
CA THR A 61 23.11 -14.04 -6.04
C THR A 61 22.84 -12.56 -6.27
N ARG A 62 21.98 -12.21 -7.24
CA ARG A 62 21.73 -10.83 -7.65
C ARG A 62 20.42 -10.68 -8.39
N ILE A 63 19.77 -9.54 -8.23
CA ILE A 63 18.61 -9.14 -9.03
C ILE A 63 18.93 -7.82 -9.72
N HIS A 64 18.70 -7.78 -11.03
CA HIS A 64 18.82 -6.58 -11.85
C HIS A 64 17.48 -6.32 -12.54
N MET A 65 17.07 -5.06 -12.57
CA MET A 65 15.82 -4.66 -13.21
C MET A 65 16.09 -3.48 -14.13
N ASP A 66 15.68 -3.60 -15.39
CA ASP A 66 15.83 -2.55 -16.40
C ASP A 66 14.47 -2.13 -16.96
N PHE A 67 14.18 -0.83 -16.94
CA PHE A 67 12.94 -0.31 -17.51
C PHE A 67 12.98 1.19 -17.84
N ALA A 68 12.06 1.61 -18.72
CA ALA A 68 11.97 2.99 -19.13
C ALA A 68 11.31 3.88 -18.06
N THR A 69 11.73 5.14 -17.98
CA THR A 69 11.11 6.15 -17.11
C THR A 69 9.68 6.47 -17.53
N LYS A 70 9.45 6.48 -18.85
CA LYS A 70 8.15 6.67 -19.49
C LYS A 70 7.39 5.34 -19.52
N ILE A 71 6.07 5.47 -19.50
CA ILE A 71 5.13 4.35 -19.36
C ILE A 71 4.64 3.79 -20.71
N ASN A 72 5.08 4.38 -21.81
CA ASN A 72 4.67 3.97 -23.16
C ASN A 72 5.35 2.65 -23.57
N GLY A 73 4.86 1.97 -24.60
CA GLY A 73 5.56 0.80 -25.17
C GLY A 73 5.49 -0.49 -24.33
N GLY A 74 4.47 -0.63 -23.47
CA GLY A 74 4.26 -1.81 -22.64
C GLY A 74 4.88 -1.73 -21.23
N HIS A 75 5.41 -0.56 -20.87
CA HIS A 75 5.88 -0.23 -19.53
C HIS A 75 4.74 0.15 -18.56
N MET A 76 3.47 0.14 -19.00
CA MET A 76 2.28 0.25 -18.12
C MET A 76 1.81 -1.10 -17.59
N GLY A 77 2.19 -2.21 -18.22
CA GLY A 77 1.57 -3.51 -18.03
C GLY A 77 0.35 -3.74 -18.92
N ALA A 78 -0.33 -4.86 -18.72
CA ALA A 78 -1.47 -5.27 -19.52
C ALA A 78 -2.50 -4.14 -19.53
N ARG A 79 -2.64 -3.43 -20.66
CA ARG A 79 -3.77 -2.53 -20.86
C ARG A 79 -4.99 -3.43 -20.92
N PHE A 80 -5.97 -3.17 -20.04
CA PHE A 80 -7.27 -3.79 -20.14
C PHE A 80 -7.79 -3.50 -21.56
N ALA A 81 -7.74 -4.48 -22.45
CA ALA A 81 -8.47 -4.39 -23.70
C ALA A 81 -9.94 -4.29 -23.27
N PRO A 82 -10.68 -3.25 -23.68
CA PRO A 82 -12.10 -3.22 -23.38
C PRO A 82 -12.69 -4.53 -23.93
N ALA A 83 -13.25 -5.35 -23.04
CA ALA A 83 -13.93 -6.57 -23.44
C ALA A 83 -14.97 -6.18 -24.51
N PRO A 84 -15.10 -6.95 -25.62
CA PRO A 84 -16.16 -6.70 -26.59
C PRO A 84 -17.49 -6.71 -25.85
N HIS A 85 -18.26 -5.63 -26.01
CA HIS A 85 -19.52 -5.33 -25.33
C HIS A 85 -20.51 -6.52 -25.30
N SER A 86 -20.34 -7.48 -24.38
CA SER A 86 -21.26 -8.62 -24.21
C SER A 86 -21.05 -9.40 -22.90
N ALA A 87 -20.64 -8.74 -21.81
CA ALA A 87 -20.64 -9.37 -20.49
C ALA A 87 -21.19 -8.41 -19.43
N LEU A 88 -22.48 -8.53 -19.17
CA LEU A 88 -23.18 -7.90 -18.06
C LEU A 88 -22.90 -8.67 -16.75
N LEU A 89 -22.82 -7.92 -15.66
CA LEU A 89 -23.00 -8.32 -14.25
C LEU A 89 -21.79 -8.93 -13.50
N SER A 90 -20.83 -8.07 -13.13
CA SER A 90 -20.21 -8.11 -11.79
C SER A 90 -19.64 -6.73 -11.45
N SER A 91 -20.34 -5.98 -10.58
CA SER A 91 -19.95 -4.65 -10.13
C SER A 91 -18.88 -4.74 -9.05
N GLY A 92 -17.65 -5.11 -9.44
CA GLY A 92 -16.45 -4.78 -8.67
C GLY A 92 -15.93 -3.39 -9.08
N PRO A 93 -15.33 -2.60 -8.18
CA PRO A 93 -14.66 -1.38 -8.59
C PRO A 93 -13.56 -1.73 -9.60
N PRO A 94 -13.38 -0.95 -10.68
CA PRO A 94 -12.37 -1.25 -11.69
C PRO A 94 -11.00 -1.25 -11.02
N LEU A 95 -10.31 -2.40 -11.03
CA LEU A 95 -8.91 -2.46 -10.61
C LEU A 95 -8.14 -1.51 -11.54
N THR A 96 -7.77 -0.36 -10.98
CA THR A 96 -7.06 0.71 -11.66
C THR A 96 -5.83 0.16 -12.36
N SER A 97 -5.71 0.44 -13.66
CA SER A 97 -4.53 0.17 -14.50
C SER A 97 -3.26 0.68 -13.80
N GLN A 98 -2.59 -0.20 -13.06
CA GLN A 98 -1.42 0.14 -12.28
C GLN A 98 -0.16 -0.31 -13.03
N THR A 99 0.68 0.67 -13.39
CA THR A 99 2.02 0.50 -13.98
C THR A 99 2.73 -0.73 -13.41
N CYS A 100 2.83 -1.82 -14.14
CA CYS A 100 3.19 -3.11 -13.55
C CYS A 100 4.62 -3.20 -13.02
N ASN A 101 5.60 -2.77 -13.82
CA ASN A 101 7.02 -2.80 -13.51
C ASN A 101 7.39 -1.73 -12.47
N ARG A 102 6.85 -0.51 -12.59
CA ARG A 102 7.04 0.54 -11.59
C ARG A 102 6.38 0.19 -10.26
N LYS A 103 5.21 -0.45 -10.29
CA LYS A 103 4.57 -0.95 -9.08
C LYS A 103 5.39 -2.07 -8.46
N PHE A 104 5.92 -3.00 -9.27
CA PHE A 104 6.81 -4.03 -8.80
C PHE A 104 8.05 -3.47 -8.09
N TRP A 105 8.72 -2.49 -8.71
CA TRP A 105 9.85 -1.79 -8.11
C TRP A 105 9.49 -1.01 -6.84
N ARG A 106 8.32 -0.37 -6.78
CA ARG A 106 7.93 0.49 -5.64
C ARG A 106 7.33 -0.27 -4.47
N GLU A 107 6.68 -1.41 -4.72
CA GLU A 107 5.94 -2.17 -3.71
C GLU A 107 6.63 -3.49 -3.35
N TYR A 108 6.97 -4.33 -4.33
CA TYR A 108 7.47 -5.68 -4.08
C TYR A 108 8.99 -5.71 -3.82
N LEU A 109 9.78 -4.98 -4.60
CA LEU A 109 11.24 -4.99 -4.47
C LEU A 109 11.75 -4.52 -3.09
N PRO A 110 11.15 -3.49 -2.44
CA PRO A 110 11.51 -3.11 -1.06
C PRO A 110 11.17 -4.20 -0.04
N ARG A 111 10.04 -4.91 -0.20
CA ARG A 111 9.65 -6.05 0.66
C ARG A 111 10.67 -7.17 0.55
N LEU A 112 11.09 -7.51 -0.67
CA LEU A 112 12.14 -8.50 -0.90
C LEU A 112 13.47 -8.06 -0.28
N LYS A 113 13.87 -6.79 -0.45
CA LYS A 113 15.15 -6.29 0.09
C LYS A 113 15.19 -6.32 1.61
N TYR A 114 14.06 -6.06 2.27
CA TYR A 114 13.95 -6.08 3.73
C TYR A 114 14.29 -7.45 4.32
N HIS A 115 13.78 -8.53 3.71
CA HIS A 115 14.03 -9.90 4.16
C HIS A 115 15.35 -10.49 3.62
N ASN A 116 15.89 -9.90 2.56
CA ASN A 116 17.09 -10.41 1.86
C ASN A 116 18.14 -9.30 1.70
N PRO A 117 18.71 -8.77 2.81
CA PRO A 117 19.62 -7.63 2.75
C PRO A 117 20.92 -7.94 2.02
N SER A 118 21.38 -9.20 2.08
CA SER A 118 22.62 -9.66 1.44
C SER A 118 22.55 -9.68 -0.09
N ILE A 119 21.35 -9.76 -0.67
CA ILE A 119 21.17 -9.84 -2.12
C ILE A 119 21.17 -8.42 -2.71
N PRO A 120 22.12 -8.06 -3.58
CA PRO A 120 22.09 -6.80 -4.31
C PRO A 120 20.90 -6.78 -5.29
N MET A 121 20.08 -5.73 -5.17
CA MET A 121 18.96 -5.46 -6.06
C MET A 121 19.21 -4.13 -6.76
N ILE A 122 19.54 -4.20 -8.05
CA ILE A 122 20.00 -3.06 -8.85
C ILE A 122 18.90 -2.67 -9.82
N VAL A 123 18.64 -1.37 -9.91
CA VAL A 123 17.64 -0.81 -10.82
C VAL A 123 18.33 0.11 -11.81
N ASN A 124 18.19 -0.22 -13.09
CA ASN A 124 18.59 0.61 -14.22
C ASN A 124 17.34 1.24 -14.83
N ARG A 125 17.34 2.57 -14.93
CA ARG A 125 16.26 3.32 -15.57
C ARG A 125 16.84 4.11 -16.73
N HIS A 126 16.04 4.30 -17.77
CA HIS A 126 16.43 5.02 -18.97
C HIS A 126 15.23 5.65 -19.69
N ASP A 127 15.46 6.53 -20.67
CA ASP A 127 14.35 7.16 -21.41
C ASP A 127 13.94 6.39 -22.69
N GLN A 128 14.69 5.34 -23.05
CA GLN A 128 14.46 4.51 -24.24
C GLN A 128 13.22 3.61 -24.06
N SER A 129 12.04 4.12 -24.43
CA SER A 129 10.76 3.37 -24.25
C SER A 129 10.59 2.17 -25.18
N GLN A 130 11.45 2.03 -26.20
CA GLN A 130 11.41 0.91 -27.15
C GLN A 130 12.05 -0.37 -26.58
N ALA A 131 12.96 -0.23 -25.62
CA ALA A 131 13.55 -1.38 -24.94
C ALA A 131 12.50 -2.05 -24.04
N PRO A 132 12.33 -3.38 -24.10
CA PRO A 132 11.38 -4.09 -23.26
C PRO A 132 11.81 -4.04 -21.79
N PRO A 133 10.89 -3.78 -20.84
CA PRO A 133 11.21 -3.83 -19.43
C PRO A 133 11.52 -5.28 -19.03
N THR A 134 12.70 -5.51 -18.47
CA THR A 134 13.22 -6.85 -18.20
C THR A 134 13.76 -6.92 -16.78
N MET A 135 13.47 -8.03 -16.08
CA MET A 135 14.07 -8.35 -14.79
C MET A 135 14.97 -9.58 -14.95
N THR A 136 16.20 -9.45 -14.49
CA THR A 136 17.26 -10.43 -14.65
C THR A 136 17.66 -10.93 -13.27
N VAL A 137 17.49 -12.23 -13.03
CA VAL A 137 17.86 -12.89 -11.77
C VAL A 137 19.07 -13.79 -12.02
N TYR A 138 20.11 -13.61 -11.20
CA TYR A 138 21.31 -14.41 -11.25
C TYR A 138 21.20 -15.51 -10.19
N LEU A 139 21.35 -16.76 -10.63
CA LEU A 139 21.23 -17.95 -9.82
C LEU A 139 22.53 -18.74 -9.90
N ARG A 140 23.04 -19.24 -8.77
CA ARG A 140 24.20 -20.13 -8.75
C ARG A 140 23.85 -21.48 -9.41
N THR A 141 24.72 -21.99 -10.28
CA THR A 141 24.53 -23.27 -10.98
C THR A 141 24.85 -24.47 -10.09
N SER A 142 25.78 -24.31 -9.15
CA SER A 142 26.07 -25.30 -8.12
C SER A 142 25.01 -25.26 -7.01
N SER A 143 24.18 -26.31 -6.98
CA SER A 143 23.32 -26.60 -5.83
C SER A 143 24.20 -26.75 -4.58
N PRO A 144 23.85 -26.13 -3.44
CA PRO A 144 24.70 -26.18 -2.26
C PRO A 144 24.77 -27.61 -1.70
N PRO A 145 25.97 -28.16 -1.41
CA PRO A 145 26.07 -29.34 -0.57
C PRO A 145 25.51 -28.99 0.81
N THR A 146 24.69 -29.89 1.34
CA THR A 146 24.14 -29.81 2.70
C THR A 146 25.28 -29.78 3.72
N SER A 147 25.63 -28.61 4.23
CA SER A 147 26.35 -28.47 5.50
C SER A 147 26.28 -27.03 5.98
N SER A 148 25.69 -26.90 7.16
CA SER A 148 25.87 -25.82 8.10
C SER A 148 27.35 -25.42 8.23
N ASP A 149 27.75 -24.31 7.60
CA ASP A 149 28.79 -23.44 8.15
C ASP A 149 28.68 -22.04 7.54
N SER A 150 28.45 -21.08 8.43
CA SER A 150 28.30 -19.67 8.12
C SER A 150 29.65 -18.98 8.30
N SER A 151 30.50 -18.98 7.29
CA SER A 151 31.51 -17.93 7.06
C SER A 151 32.37 -18.26 5.85
N SER A 152 32.74 -17.20 5.11
CA SER A 152 33.83 -17.18 4.13
C SER A 152 33.73 -18.12 2.94
N SER A 153 33.02 -17.66 1.91
CA SER A 153 33.55 -17.71 0.55
C SER A 153 33.09 -16.45 -0.15
N ALA A 154 33.94 -15.42 -0.05
CA ALA A 154 33.87 -14.24 -0.88
C ALA A 154 34.01 -14.71 -2.34
N ALA A 155 32.87 -14.94 -2.99
CA ALA A 155 32.80 -15.05 -4.43
C ALA A 155 33.46 -13.78 -5.00
N GLU A 156 34.40 -13.97 -5.92
CA GLU A 156 35.11 -12.92 -6.62
C GLU A 156 34.15 -11.76 -6.90
N SER A 157 34.50 -10.59 -6.39
CA SER A 157 33.64 -9.41 -6.41
C SER A 157 33.45 -8.95 -7.85
N HIS A 158 32.52 -9.54 -8.58
CA HIS A 158 31.99 -8.97 -9.81
C HIS A 158 31.52 -7.57 -9.43
N ALA A 159 32.22 -6.54 -9.91
CA ALA A 159 31.97 -5.15 -9.59
C ALA A 159 30.48 -4.86 -9.83
N GLN A 160 29.71 -4.78 -8.74
CA GLN A 160 28.27 -4.60 -8.83
C GLN A 160 28.00 -3.17 -9.27
N PRO A 161 27.35 -2.94 -10.42
CA PRO A 161 27.01 -1.58 -10.81
C PRO A 161 26.01 -1.02 -9.80
N THR A 162 26.20 0.25 -9.43
CA THR A 162 25.21 0.97 -8.60
C THR A 162 23.93 1.18 -9.39
N SER A 163 22.79 1.50 -8.76
CA SER A 163 21.57 1.86 -9.51
C SER A 163 21.77 3.12 -10.33
N SER A 164 21.18 3.20 -11.53
CA SER A 164 21.27 4.38 -12.40
C SER A 164 19.91 4.82 -12.94
N ARG A 165 19.80 6.12 -13.21
CA ARG A 165 18.64 6.74 -13.88
C ARG A 165 18.88 7.05 -15.36
N THR A 166 20.11 6.85 -15.84
CA THR A 166 20.58 7.28 -17.16
C THR A 166 21.22 6.13 -17.95
N ASN A 167 20.73 4.90 -17.75
CA ASN A 167 21.19 3.69 -18.45
C ASN A 167 22.67 3.31 -18.24
N LEU A 168 23.27 3.69 -17.11
CA LEU A 168 24.69 3.40 -16.84
C LEU A 168 24.93 2.01 -16.22
N SER A 169 23.86 1.36 -15.75
CA SER A 169 23.95 0.18 -14.90
C SER A 169 23.36 -1.03 -15.61
N LYS A 170 23.86 -1.35 -16.80
CA LYS A 170 23.33 -2.44 -17.61
C LYS A 170 23.59 -3.81 -16.96
N ALA A 171 22.72 -4.77 -17.26
CA ALA A 171 22.87 -6.15 -16.83
C ALA A 171 24.23 -6.69 -17.28
N GLN A 172 25.00 -7.21 -16.34
CA GLN A 172 26.29 -7.83 -16.62
C GLN A 172 26.07 -9.28 -17.10
N PRO A 173 26.95 -9.84 -17.93
CA PRO A 173 26.89 -11.26 -18.24
C PRO A 173 26.99 -12.11 -16.94
N PRO A 174 26.46 -13.34 -16.93
CA PRO A 174 26.68 -14.25 -15.82
C PRO A 174 28.18 -14.52 -15.62
N GLY A 175 28.58 -14.72 -14.36
CA GLY A 175 29.87 -15.36 -14.06
C GLY A 175 29.88 -16.85 -14.45
N SER A 176 31.03 -17.50 -14.35
CA SER A 176 31.21 -18.92 -14.75
C SER A 176 30.24 -19.89 -14.06
N ASP A 177 29.93 -19.64 -12.78
CA ASP A 177 29.09 -20.49 -11.94
C ASP A 177 27.69 -19.89 -11.73
N GLU A 178 27.31 -18.92 -12.54
CA GLU A 178 26.00 -18.28 -12.50
C GLU A 178 25.21 -18.59 -13.78
N ARG A 179 23.92 -18.89 -13.62
CA ARG A 179 22.95 -18.85 -14.71
C ARG A 179 22.07 -17.62 -14.55
N VAL A 180 21.62 -17.10 -15.68
CA VAL A 180 20.69 -15.97 -15.72
C VAL A 180 19.30 -16.46 -16.06
N VAL A 181 18.31 -15.96 -15.31
CA VAL A 181 16.91 -16.04 -15.72
C VAL A 181 16.39 -14.65 -16.03
N SER A 182 15.88 -14.51 -17.25
CA SER A 182 15.28 -13.28 -17.76
C SER A 182 13.76 -13.36 -17.70
N ILE A 183 13.15 -12.44 -16.96
CA ILE A 183 11.71 -12.29 -16.82
C ILE A 183 11.30 -11.05 -17.61
N ASP A 184 10.63 -11.26 -18.73
CA ASP A 184 10.00 -10.18 -19.49
C ASP A 184 8.83 -9.60 -18.68
N MET A 185 8.79 -8.28 -18.53
CA MET A 185 7.76 -7.56 -17.78
C MET A 185 6.82 -6.77 -18.70
N LYS A 186 7.04 -6.82 -20.02
CA LYS A 186 6.27 -6.05 -21.00
C LYS A 186 4.82 -6.50 -20.99
N ASP A 187 3.89 -5.54 -20.88
CA ASP A 187 2.45 -5.78 -20.94
C ASP A 187 1.93 -6.82 -19.91
N LYS A 188 2.66 -7.10 -18.82
CA LYS A 188 2.21 -7.99 -17.72
C LYS A 188 1.65 -7.22 -16.55
N HIS A 189 0.84 -7.80 -15.66
CA HIS A 189 0.47 -7.14 -14.42
C HIS A 189 1.52 -7.40 -13.31
N SER A 190 1.56 -6.53 -12.30
CA SER A 190 2.54 -6.64 -11.20
C SER A 190 2.40 -7.93 -10.38
N SER A 191 1.18 -8.49 -10.27
CA SER A 191 0.93 -9.80 -9.65
C SER A 191 1.54 -10.93 -10.45
N ASP A 192 1.38 -10.89 -11.76
CA ASP A 192 1.83 -11.98 -12.64
C ASP A 192 3.35 -12.01 -12.67
N ILE A 193 3.98 -10.83 -12.73
CA ILE A 193 5.43 -10.69 -12.60
C ILE A 193 5.92 -11.30 -11.28
N LEU A 194 5.22 -11.06 -10.17
CA LEU A 194 5.56 -11.63 -8.88
C LEU A 194 5.39 -13.16 -8.88
N GLU A 195 4.32 -13.68 -9.46
CA GLU A 195 4.07 -15.11 -9.58
C GLU A 195 5.18 -15.80 -10.39
N PHE A 196 5.52 -15.28 -11.57
CA PHE A 196 6.63 -15.77 -12.38
C PHE A 196 7.95 -15.71 -11.61
N PHE A 197 8.22 -14.59 -10.92
CA PHE A 197 9.43 -14.45 -10.11
C PHE A 197 9.50 -15.47 -8.98
N MET A 198 8.41 -15.69 -8.25
CA MET A 198 8.35 -16.67 -7.16
C MET A 198 8.49 -18.10 -7.66
N ALA A 199 7.85 -18.44 -8.78
CA ALA A 199 7.95 -19.75 -9.40
C ALA A 199 9.38 -20.06 -9.85
N GLU A 200 10.03 -19.09 -10.50
CA GLU A 200 11.37 -19.24 -11.04
C GLU A 200 12.45 -19.29 -9.95
N THR A 201 12.35 -18.40 -8.96
CA THR A 201 13.30 -18.32 -7.86
C THR A 201 13.01 -19.32 -6.75
N ARG A 202 11.87 -20.00 -6.75
CA ARG A 202 11.40 -20.90 -5.67
C ARG A 202 11.39 -20.22 -4.30
N ALA A 203 11.12 -18.92 -4.28
CA ALA A 203 11.06 -18.12 -3.08
C ALA A 203 9.90 -18.54 -2.17
N LYS A 204 10.12 -18.50 -0.86
CA LYS A 204 9.08 -18.82 0.13
C LYS A 204 8.37 -17.54 0.54
N ALA A 205 7.08 -17.42 0.21
CA ALA A 205 6.24 -16.31 0.67
C ALA A 205 6.14 -16.32 2.20
N LEU A 206 6.31 -15.14 2.81
CA LEU A 206 6.13 -14.97 4.23
C LEU A 206 4.66 -14.75 4.54
N GLN A 207 4.17 -15.52 5.52
CA GLN A 207 2.85 -15.34 6.07
C GLN A 207 2.92 -14.30 7.19
N PRO A 208 1.96 -13.37 7.26
CA PRO A 208 1.92 -12.39 8.34
C PRO A 208 1.73 -13.08 9.68
N THR A 209 2.49 -12.65 10.69
CA THR A 209 2.35 -13.17 12.06
C THR A 209 1.07 -12.62 12.72
N LYS A 210 0.60 -13.25 13.80
CA LYS A 210 -0.62 -12.83 14.50
C LYS A 210 -0.55 -11.38 15.00
N GLU A 211 0.62 -10.95 15.45
CA GLU A 211 0.87 -9.58 15.91
C GLU A 211 0.79 -8.59 14.75
N GLU A 212 1.40 -8.90 13.61
CA GLU A 212 1.34 -8.07 12.40
C GLU A 212 -0.07 -7.99 11.81
N ILE A 213 -0.86 -9.07 11.91
CA ILE A 213 -2.27 -9.07 11.54
C ILE A 213 -3.06 -8.10 12.43
N ALA A 214 -2.85 -8.15 13.75
CA ALA A 214 -3.52 -7.24 14.68
C ALA A 214 -3.13 -5.78 14.42
N GLU A 215 -1.84 -5.51 14.15
CA GLU A 215 -1.37 -4.18 13.77
C GLU A 215 -2.04 -3.72 12.46
N MET A 216 -2.05 -4.56 11.42
CA MET A 216 -2.71 -4.27 10.15
C MET A 216 -4.21 -3.98 10.31
N GLN A 217 -4.90 -4.75 11.15
CA GLN A 217 -6.32 -4.52 11.46
C GLN A 217 -6.55 -3.20 12.19
N GLY A 218 -5.71 -2.86 13.17
CA GLY A 218 -5.78 -1.57 13.87
C GLY A 218 -5.54 -0.39 12.93
N LEU A 219 -4.61 -0.53 11.99
CA LEU A 219 -4.32 0.45 10.95
C LEU A 219 -5.49 0.63 9.98
N GLU A 220 -6.14 -0.46 9.58
CA GLU A 220 -7.32 -0.42 8.71
C GLU A 220 -8.50 0.25 9.41
N ALA A 221 -8.74 -0.06 10.69
CA ALA A 221 -9.78 0.58 11.49
C ALA A 221 -9.55 2.10 11.60
N ALA A 222 -8.31 2.53 11.86
CA ALA A 222 -7.96 3.94 11.90
C ALA A 222 -8.14 4.64 10.53
N ASN A 223 -7.84 3.96 9.43
CA ASN A 223 -8.04 4.51 8.08
C ASN A 223 -9.54 4.67 7.75
N LYS A 224 -10.37 3.69 8.12
CA LYS A 224 -11.84 3.78 8.00
C LYS A 224 -12.38 4.99 8.75
N GLN A 225 -11.92 5.19 9.98
CA GLN A 225 -12.31 6.37 10.77
C GLN A 225 -11.82 7.68 10.13
N ALA A 226 -10.58 7.71 9.64
CA ALA A 226 -10.03 8.89 8.98
C ALA A 226 -10.79 9.28 7.71
N VAL A 227 -11.35 8.32 6.95
CA VAL A 227 -12.21 8.61 5.79
C VAL A 227 -13.50 9.32 6.23
N VAL A 228 -14.17 8.78 7.26
CA VAL A 228 -15.39 9.39 7.82
C VAL A 228 -15.11 10.81 8.32
N ASP A 229 -14.01 11.00 9.06
CA ASP A 229 -13.64 12.32 9.58
C ASP A 229 -13.29 13.31 8.46
N ARG A 230 -12.60 12.86 7.39
CA ARG A 230 -12.32 13.67 6.20
C ARG A 230 -13.60 14.10 5.49
N GLU A 231 -14.59 13.22 5.38
CA GLU A 231 -15.89 13.54 4.78
C GLU A 231 -16.66 14.54 5.62
N ARG A 232 -16.69 14.36 6.95
CA ARG A 232 -17.31 15.33 7.87
C ARG A 232 -16.70 16.72 7.73
N VAL A 233 -15.37 16.82 7.73
CA VAL A 233 -14.68 18.11 7.56
C VAL A 233 -14.92 18.70 6.17
N ARG A 234 -14.99 17.86 5.13
CA ARG A 234 -15.30 18.30 3.76
C ARG A 234 -16.71 18.91 3.68
N GLN A 235 -17.70 18.31 4.33
CA GLN A 235 -19.07 18.83 4.38
C GLN A 235 -19.11 20.18 5.09
N LEU A 236 -18.54 20.27 6.30
CA LEU A 236 -18.48 21.52 7.07
C LEU A 236 -17.79 22.65 6.29
N ARG A 237 -16.67 22.36 5.63
CA ARG A 237 -15.97 23.35 4.78
C ARG A 237 -16.81 23.76 3.57
N SER A 238 -17.59 22.84 3.00
CA SER A 238 -18.45 23.13 1.86
C SER A 238 -19.66 23.99 2.25
N GLU A 239 -20.23 23.78 3.43
CA GLU A 239 -21.33 24.56 3.98
C GLU A 239 -20.88 25.98 4.31
N LYS A 240 -19.77 26.11 5.06
CA LYS A 240 -19.16 27.41 5.36
C LYS A 240 -18.86 28.20 4.08
N LYS A 241 -18.32 27.53 3.05
CA LYS A 241 -18.06 28.18 1.75
C LYS A 241 -19.36 28.63 1.07
N LYS A 242 -20.42 27.82 1.08
CA LYS A 242 -21.72 28.18 0.51
C LYS A 242 -22.36 29.38 1.23
N GLU A 243 -22.29 29.40 2.55
CA GLU A 243 -22.77 30.51 3.37
C GLU A 243 -22.00 31.79 3.06
N GLU A 244 -20.66 31.73 3.06
CA GLU A 244 -19.80 32.86 2.70
C GLU A 244 -20.10 33.39 1.29
N ASP A 245 -20.27 32.51 0.31
CA ASP A 245 -20.61 32.88 -1.08
C ASP A 245 -22.02 33.51 -1.17
N MET A 246 -22.99 33.01 -0.39
CA MET A 246 -24.34 33.58 -0.31
C MET A 246 -24.35 34.98 0.31
N LEU A 247 -23.67 35.13 1.45
CA LEU A 247 -23.50 36.42 2.15
C LEU A 247 -22.78 37.43 1.26
N LYS A 248 -21.72 37.00 0.55
CA LYS A 248 -20.99 37.84 -0.40
C LYS A 248 -21.88 38.30 -1.56
N ARG A 249 -22.72 37.41 -2.10
CA ARG A 249 -23.68 37.76 -3.17
C ARG A 249 -24.75 38.74 -2.68
N ALA A 250 -25.30 38.52 -1.47
CA ALA A 250 -26.28 39.42 -0.88
C ALA A 250 -25.68 40.81 -0.60
N ARG A 251 -24.44 40.87 -0.08
CA ARG A 251 -23.72 42.13 0.15
C ARG A 251 -23.42 42.90 -1.14
N ALA A 252 -23.10 42.19 -2.23
CA ALA A 252 -22.90 42.81 -3.54
C ALA A 252 -24.21 43.35 -4.15
N ALA A 253 -25.34 42.66 -3.93
CA ALA A 253 -26.65 43.09 -4.43
C ALA A 253 -27.24 44.27 -3.61
N GLY A 254 -26.94 44.35 -2.32
CA GLY A 254 -27.41 45.43 -1.43
C GLY A 254 -26.55 46.71 -1.44
N GLY A 255 -25.47 46.76 -2.22
CA GLY A 255 -24.53 47.88 -2.27
C GLY A 255 -24.71 48.85 -3.45
N MET A 256 -25.84 48.81 -4.16
CA MET A 256 -26.09 49.66 -5.35
C MET A 256 -27.47 50.36 -5.33
N GLY A 257 -27.86 50.95 -4.20
CA GLY A 257 -28.85 52.03 -4.12
C GLY A 257 -28.43 52.90 -2.93
N GLU A 258 -28.12 54.19 -3.06
CA GLU A 258 -28.75 55.25 -3.85
C GLU A 258 -27.70 56.24 -4.39
N PRO A 259 -27.87 56.80 -5.61
CA PRO A 259 -27.61 58.21 -5.83
C PRO A 259 -28.86 58.99 -5.40
N GLU A 260 -28.81 59.67 -4.25
CA GLU A 260 -29.82 60.67 -3.91
C GLU A 260 -29.72 61.79 -4.94
N ALA A 261 -30.70 61.83 -5.84
CA ALA A 261 -31.00 62.98 -6.66
C ALA A 261 -32.00 63.85 -5.90
N VAL A 262 -31.60 65.08 -5.59
CA VAL A 262 -32.32 66.37 -5.75
C VAL A 262 -31.56 67.45 -4.98
#